data_AF-A0A626E7V7-F1
#
_entry.id   AF-A0A626E7V7-F1
#
_cell.length_a   1.000
_cell.length_b   1.000
_cell.length_c   1.000
_cell.angle_alpha   90.00
_cell.angle_beta   90.00
_cell.angle_gamma   90.00
#
_symmetry.space_group_name_H-M   'P 1'
#
loop_
_entity.id
_entity.type
_entity.pdbx_description
1 polymer ?
#
loop_
_entity_poly.entity_id
_entity_poly.type
_entity_poly.pdbx_seq_one_letter_code
_entity_poly.pdbx_strand_id
1 'polypeptide(L)' 'PGADPKSMVIIPREPLPAGTYRVDWRAVSSDTHPITGNYTFTVK' A
#
# COMPACT_ATOMS: atom_id res chain seq x y z
N PRO A 1 4.52 3.25 14.47
CA PRO A 1 4.04 2.30 13.43
C PRO A 1 5.09 2.19 12.32
N GLY A 2 5.66 0.99 12.07
CA GLY A 2 6.72 0.79 11.07
C GLY A 2 7.98 0.06 11.55
N ALA A 3 7.95 -0.59 12.72
CA ALA A 3 9.12 -1.32 13.24
C ALA A 3 9.31 -2.71 12.57
N ASP A 4 8.32 -3.19 11.81
CA ASP A 4 8.40 -4.46 11.08
C ASP A 4 8.82 -4.20 9.62
N PRO A 5 9.97 -4.72 9.16
CA PRO A 5 10.48 -4.49 7.81
C PRO A 5 9.66 -5.19 6.72
N LYS A 6 8.66 -5.99 7.09
CA LYS A 6 7.78 -6.71 6.16
C LYS A 6 6.45 -5.98 5.93
N SER A 7 6.22 -4.88 6.64
CA SER A 7 4.97 -4.13 6.61
C SER A 7 5.17 -2.75 5.98
N MET A 8 4.35 -2.43 4.98
CA MET A 8 4.30 -1.09 4.38
C MET A 8 3.03 -0.37 4.85
N VAL A 9 3.18 0.83 5.40
CA VAL A 9 2.05 1.66 5.86
C VAL A 9 1.91 2.86 4.94
N ILE A 10 0.73 3.02 4.35
CA ILE A 10 0.38 4.16 3.50
C ILE A 10 -0.59 5.03 4.28
N ILE A 11 -0.23 6.30 4.49
CA ILE A 11 -1.06 7.28 5.20
C ILE A 11 -1.56 8.31 4.18
N PRO A 12 -2.87 8.35 3.89
CA PRO A 12 -3.47 9.41 3.08
C PRO A 12 -3.21 10.79 3.70
N ARG A 13 -2.94 11.81 2.88
CA ARG A 13 -2.71 13.19 3.36
C ARG A 13 -3.97 13.81 3.96
N GLU A 14 -5.13 13.35 3.51
CA GLU A 14 -6.47 13.80 3.90
C GLU A 14 -7.40 12.59 3.98
N PRO A 15 -8.52 12.66 4.73
CA PRO A 15 -9.52 11.61 4.75
C PRO A 15 -9.99 11.30 3.33
N LEU A 16 -10.04 10.01 2.98
CA LEU A 16 -10.53 9.58 1.67
C LEU A 16 -12.07 9.71 1.65
N PRO A 17 -12.65 10.43 0.68
CA PRO A 17 -14.09 10.42 0.45
C PRO A 17 -14.63 9.02 0.16
N ALA A 18 -15.95 8.84 0.23
CA ALA A 18 -16.59 7.61 -0.21
C ALA A 18 -16.31 7.35 -1.69
N GLY A 19 -15.86 6.14 -2.03
CA GLY A 19 -15.44 5.80 -3.37
C GLY A 19 -14.61 4.53 -3.45
N THR A 20 -14.31 4.11 -4.68
CA THR A 20 -13.46 2.94 -4.95
C THR A 20 -12.04 3.41 -5.24
N TYR A 21 -11.08 2.85 -4.51
CA TYR A 21 -9.67 3.17 -4.58
C TYR A 21 -8.86 1.95 -4.95
N ARG A 22 -7.74 2.17 -5.66
CA ARG A 22 -6.74 1.16 -5.95
C ARG A 22 -5.40 1.56 -5.37
N VAL A 23 -4.80 0.66 -4.61
CA VAL A 23 -3.41 0.76 -4.16
C VAL A 23 -2.56 -0.03 -5.15
N ASP A 24 -1.76 0.67 -5.95
CA ASP A 24 -0.68 0.05 -6.72
C ASP A 24 0.60 0.08 -5.86
N TRP A 25 1.23 -1.07 -5.64
CA TRP A 25 2.40 -1.19 -4.76
C TRP A 25 3.57 -1.90 -5.43
N ARG A 26 4.78 -1.57 -4.96
CA ARG A 26 6.04 -2.20 -5.34
C ARG A 26 6.86 -2.48 -4.08
N ALA A 27 7.27 -3.73 -3.89
CA ALA A 27 8.15 -4.16 -2.82
C ALA A 27 9.48 -4.67 -3.40
N VAL A 28 10.59 -4.36 -2.73
CA VAL A 28 11.91 -4.90 -3.05
C VAL A 28 12.48 -5.48 -1.76
N SER A 29 12.75 -6.78 -1.76
CA SER A 29 13.38 -7.47 -0.63
C SER A 29 14.90 -7.46 -0.76
N SER A 30 15.61 -8.03 0.22
CA SER A 30 17.07 -8.21 0.19
C SER A 30 17.56 -9.05 -0.99
N ASP A 31 16.68 -9.87 -1.58
CA ASP A 31 16.92 -10.68 -2.77
C ASP A 31 16.90 -9.87 -4.09
N THR A 32 16.76 -8.54 -4.03
CA THR A 32 16.83 -7.59 -5.16
C THR A 32 15.74 -7.71 -6.25
N HIS A 33 14.93 -8.78 -6.23
CA HIS A 33 13.80 -8.93 -7.14
C HIS A 33 12.64 -7.98 -6.75
N PRO A 34 12.21 -7.08 -7.66
CA PRO A 34 11.05 -6.25 -7.43
C PRO A 34 9.75 -7.05 -7.65
N ILE A 35 8.81 -6.93 -6.70
CA ILE A 35 7.47 -7.47 -6.81
C ILE A 35 6.49 -6.32 -6.87
N THR A 36 5.57 -6.35 -7.83
CA THR A 36 4.48 -5.36 -7.96
C THR A 36 3.13 -6.03 -7.82
N GLY A 37 2.16 -5.31 -7.27
CA GLY A 37 0.78 -5.77 -7.20
C GLY A 37 -0.19 -4.62 -7.05
N ASN A 38 -1.48 -4.94 -7.05
CA ASN A 38 -2.52 -3.98 -6.77
C ASN A 38 -3.55 -4.54 -5.79
N TYR A 39 -4.26 -3.63 -5.12
CA TYR A 39 -5.34 -3.95 -4.21
C TYR A 39 -6.45 -2.91 -4.34
N THR A 40 -7.69 -3.35 -4.54
CA THR A 40 -8.84 -2.47 -4.69
C THR A 40 -9.73 -2.56 -3.45
N PHE A 41 -10.14 -1.41 -2.92
CA PHE A 41 -11.06 -1.32 -1.79
C PHE A 41 -12.05 -0.17 -1.98
N THR A 42 -13.13 -0.20 -1.21
CA THR A 42 -14.18 0.84 -1.23
C THR A 42 -14.28 1.49 0.14
N VAL A 43 -14.23 2.82 0.18
CA VAL A 43 -14.55 3.64 1.36
C VAL A 43 -16.05 3.93 1.32
N LYS A 44 -16.76 3.67 2.42
CA LYS A 44 -18.19 3.94 2.59
C LYS A 44 -18.39 5.11 3.55
#